data_AF-A0AAV0BBN7-F1
#
_entry.id   AF-A0AAV0BBN7-F1
#
_cell.length_a   1.000
_cell.length_b   1.000
_cell.length_c   1.000
_cell.angle_alpha   90.00
_cell.angle_beta   90.00
_cell.angle_gamma   90.00
#
_symmetry.space_group_name_H-M   'P 1'
#
loop_
_entity.id
_entity.type
_entity.pdbx_description
1 polymer ?
#
loop_
_entity_poly.entity_id
_entity_poly.type
_entity_poly.pdbx_seq_one_letter_code
_entity_poly.pdbx_strand_id
1 'polypeptide(L)'
;MTLSSAMCKLSNMDVVRLNFSSATTPELVLKKFDQHCGYKKTSTGIFLAPIQIGKWIVIFCNEINLPAADKYGTQKVISFLRQLVKGGGFWRPSDKVRIKLERFQFVGACNPPTDPGWVTLSPRFLLHAPLVMVDYSGEASLKQIYRTFNRAVLKVLPSRCGHAEPLTLAMPLETLSLEGLVPVWAHEALRLFSDHLVSEEEKQWTDEMIDSTASNYFHNINQQEALTRPILFSNWTSKYYISVDREELQEYSKARLWVFYEEELDVPLVLFKDVLDHVLRINRVFQQTALSRFVVWMNDLSLFQIKVHNKYTADDFDDNLCTVLQQSGCKAEKICFIMDESNVLDSGFLERMNTLLANAEVPGLFEGNELASLITACKEGAQQDGVILD
;
A
#
# COMPACT_ATOMS: atom_id res chain seq x y z
N MET A 1 11.07 -0.69 7.58
CA MET A 1 11.92 -1.74 6.96
C MET A 1 12.94 -2.35 7.92
N THR A 2 13.80 -1.57 8.59
CA THR A 2 14.84 -2.07 9.50
C THR A 2 14.29 -2.93 10.64
N LEU A 3 13.24 -2.45 11.30
CA LEU A 3 12.59 -3.18 12.40
C LEU A 3 11.96 -4.50 11.91
N SER A 4 11.20 -4.46 10.81
CA SER A 4 10.62 -5.68 10.21
C SER A 4 11.69 -6.72 9.91
N SER A 5 12.83 -6.33 9.35
CA SER A 5 13.93 -7.27 9.06
C SER A 5 14.55 -7.85 10.32
N ALA A 6 14.75 -7.05 11.37
CA ALA A 6 15.26 -7.53 12.65
C ALA A 6 14.28 -8.49 13.32
N MET A 7 12.99 -8.19 13.30
CA MET A 7 11.95 -9.02 13.92
C MET A 7 11.71 -10.32 13.15
N CYS A 8 11.75 -10.30 11.81
CA CYS A 8 11.65 -11.53 11.00
C CYS A 8 12.79 -12.52 11.27
N LYS A 9 13.92 -12.10 11.85
CA LYS A 9 15.03 -12.99 12.24
C LYS A 9 14.81 -13.67 13.60
N LEU A 10 13.87 -13.18 14.41
CA LEU A 10 13.57 -13.72 15.74
C LEU A 10 12.42 -14.74 15.64
N SER A 11 12.77 -16.03 15.57
CA SER A 11 11.79 -17.13 15.40
C SER A 11 10.79 -17.28 16.56
N ASN A 12 11.13 -16.73 17.72
CA ASN A 12 10.29 -16.75 18.93
C ASN A 12 9.30 -15.59 19.00
N MET A 13 9.32 -14.67 18.04
CA MET A 13 8.44 -13.50 17.99
C MET A 13 7.47 -13.58 16.82
N ASP A 14 6.22 -13.25 17.07
CA ASP A 14 5.19 -13.05 16.07
C ASP A 14 4.82 -11.57 16.03
N VAL A 15 4.74 -10.98 14.84
CA VAL A 15 4.62 -9.54 14.65
C VAL A 15 3.24 -9.21 14.15
N VAL A 16 2.48 -8.47 14.96
CA VAL A 16 1.17 -7.95 14.56
C VAL A 16 1.29 -6.47 14.25
N ARG A 17 1.00 -6.10 13.01
CA ARG A 17 1.04 -4.71 12.56
C ARG A 17 -0.31 -4.01 12.78
N LEU A 18 -0.22 -2.79 13.29
CA LEU A 18 -1.32 -1.85 13.45
C LEU A 18 -0.92 -0.56 12.75
N ASN A 19 -1.75 -0.05 11.85
CA ASN A 19 -1.56 1.30 11.30
C ASN A 19 -2.58 2.20 11.99
N PHE A 20 -2.08 3.22 12.68
CA PHE A 20 -2.94 4.17 13.36
C PHE A 20 -3.37 5.26 12.39
N SER A 21 -4.61 5.69 12.53
CA SER A 21 -5.18 6.85 11.84
C SER A 21 -5.55 7.92 12.88
N SER A 22 -5.98 9.09 12.40
CA SER A 22 -6.49 10.15 13.27
C SER A 22 -7.70 9.71 14.11
N ALA A 23 -8.51 8.77 13.61
CA ALA A 23 -9.73 8.28 14.25
C ALA A 23 -9.53 7.01 15.09
N THR A 24 -8.32 6.45 15.16
CA THR A 24 -8.12 5.15 15.78
C THR A 24 -8.52 5.11 17.25
N THR A 25 -9.16 4.00 17.64
CA THR A 25 -9.67 3.74 18.98
C THR A 25 -9.04 2.50 19.62
N PRO A 26 -9.14 2.34 20.96
CA PRO A 26 -8.68 1.13 21.64
C PRO A 26 -9.40 -0.14 21.16
N GLU A 27 -10.60 -0.04 20.60
CA GLU A 27 -11.32 -1.21 20.07
C GLU A 27 -10.56 -1.89 18.92
N LEU A 28 -9.93 -1.11 18.03
CA LEU A 28 -9.12 -1.67 16.93
C LEU A 28 -7.98 -2.54 17.45
N VAL A 29 -7.30 -2.08 18.51
CA VAL A 29 -6.20 -2.82 19.16
C VAL A 29 -6.72 -4.12 19.77
N LEU A 30 -7.90 -4.08 20.41
CA LEU A 30 -8.53 -5.26 21.00
C LEU A 30 -8.98 -6.27 19.94
N LYS A 31 -9.63 -5.83 18.86
CA LYS A 31 -10.00 -6.69 17.72
C LYS A 31 -8.78 -7.43 17.16
N LYS A 32 -7.65 -6.72 17.04
CA LYS A 32 -6.38 -7.33 16.64
C LYS A 32 -5.82 -8.31 17.66
N PHE A 33 -5.99 -8.07 18.95
CA PHE A 33 -5.61 -9.05 19.95
C PHE A 33 -6.49 -10.30 19.88
N ASP A 34 -7.79 -10.15 19.69
CA ASP A 34 -8.72 -11.29 19.63
C ASP A 34 -8.44 -12.20 18.41
N GLN A 35 -7.87 -11.66 17.32
CA GLN A 35 -7.44 -12.44 16.15
C GLN A 35 -6.19 -13.29 16.42
N HIS A 36 -5.22 -12.79 17.18
CA HIS A 36 -3.91 -13.45 17.38
C HIS A 36 -3.72 -14.11 18.76
N CYS A 37 -4.60 -13.81 19.72
CA CYS A 37 -4.47 -14.20 21.12
C CYS A 37 -5.72 -14.91 21.64
N GLY A 38 -5.53 -15.74 22.67
CA GLY A 38 -6.60 -16.44 23.36
C GLY A 38 -6.68 -16.07 24.84
N TYR A 39 -7.91 -15.99 25.36
CA TYR A 39 -8.15 -15.79 26.79
C TYR A 39 -8.03 -17.09 27.56
N LYS A 40 -7.10 -17.14 28.53
CA LYS A 40 -6.88 -18.28 29.42
C LYS A 40 -7.30 -17.91 30.84
N LYS A 41 -8.19 -18.71 31.43
CA LYS A 41 -8.61 -18.55 32.83
C LYS A 41 -7.69 -19.37 33.72
N THR A 42 -7.14 -18.75 34.76
CA THR A 42 -6.31 -19.39 35.77
C THR A 42 -6.79 -18.97 37.17
N SER A 43 -6.38 -19.69 38.22
CA SER A 43 -6.71 -19.35 39.61
C SER A 43 -6.30 -17.92 40.01
N THR A 44 -5.28 -17.36 39.36
CA THR A 44 -4.75 -16.01 39.62
C THR A 44 -5.40 -14.89 38.78
N GLY A 45 -6.36 -15.23 37.92
CA GLY A 45 -7.08 -14.29 37.05
C GLY A 45 -7.16 -14.74 35.59
N ILE A 46 -7.61 -13.82 34.72
CA ILE A 46 -7.72 -14.05 33.28
C ILE A 46 -6.49 -13.45 32.59
N PHE A 47 -5.83 -14.27 31.77
CA PHE A 47 -4.68 -13.89 30.97
C PHE A 47 -5.05 -13.85 29.49
N LEU A 48 -4.47 -12.90 28.77
CA LEU A 48 -4.46 -12.87 27.32
C LEU A 48 -3.05 -13.25 26.89
N ALA A 49 -2.94 -14.31 26.11
CA ALA A 49 -1.67 -14.85 25.63
C ALA A 49 -1.80 -15.24 24.15
N PRO A 50 -0.69 -15.26 23.39
CA PRO A 50 -0.70 -15.70 22.00
C PRO A 50 -1.30 -17.10 21.84
N ILE A 51 -2.01 -17.33 20.73
CA ILE A 51 -2.57 -18.65 20.39
C ILE A 51 -1.42 -19.66 20.20
N GLN A 52 -0.34 -19.20 19.55
CA GLN A 52 0.88 -20.00 19.34
C GLN A 52 1.65 -20.16 20.66
N ILE A 53 1.79 -21.41 21.10
CA ILE A 53 2.41 -21.75 22.39
C ILE A 53 3.89 -21.39 22.37
N GLY A 54 4.34 -20.68 23.42
CA GLY A 54 5.75 -20.37 23.64
C GLY A 54 6.28 -19.16 22.86
N LYS A 55 5.50 -18.58 21.95
CA LYS A 55 5.90 -17.36 21.22
C LYS A 55 5.55 -16.09 21.97
N TRP A 56 6.30 -15.03 21.67
CA TRP A 56 6.01 -13.66 22.05
C TRP A 56 5.26 -12.96 20.93
N ILE A 57 4.30 -12.11 21.28
CA ILE A 57 3.63 -11.25 20.33
C ILE A 57 4.21 -9.83 20.44
N VAL A 58 4.64 -9.30 19.30
CA VAL A 58 5.13 -7.93 19.18
C VAL A 58 4.10 -7.12 18.40
N ILE A 59 3.48 -6.17 19.09
CA ILE A 59 2.52 -5.26 18.51
C ILE A 59 3.30 -4.08 17.92
N PHE A 60 3.36 -4.01 16.59
CA PHE A 60 3.99 -2.92 15.86
C PHE A 60 2.94 -1.87 15.49
N CYS A 61 2.94 -0.74 16.19
CA CYS A 61 2.08 0.40 15.93
C CYS A 61 2.79 1.38 14.98
N ASN A 62 2.46 1.32 13.70
CA ASN A 62 2.85 2.32 12.73
C ASN A 62 2.03 3.60 12.94
N GLU A 63 2.65 4.75 12.69
CA GLU A 63 2.03 6.08 12.83
C GLU A 63 1.43 6.34 14.23
N ILE A 64 2.11 5.86 15.28
CA ILE A 64 1.60 5.88 16.66
C ILE A 64 1.23 7.29 17.16
N ASN A 65 1.78 8.33 16.56
CA ASN A 65 1.53 9.72 16.93
C ASN A 65 0.55 10.46 16.02
N LEU A 66 -0.17 9.75 15.15
CA LEU A 66 -1.25 10.27 14.33
C LEU A 66 -2.62 10.41 15.03
N PRO A 67 -3.01 9.55 16.01
CA PRO A 67 -4.33 9.64 16.62
C PRO A 67 -4.66 11.01 17.22
N ALA A 68 -5.84 11.52 16.90
CA ALA A 68 -6.29 12.82 17.35
C ALA A 68 -6.46 12.85 18.88
N ALA A 69 -6.16 14.01 19.45
CA ALA A 69 -6.43 14.27 20.86
C ALA A 69 -7.92 14.59 21.06
N ASP A 70 -8.48 14.21 22.22
CA ASP A 70 -9.81 14.67 22.60
C ASP A 70 -9.82 16.19 22.88
N LYS A 71 -11.01 16.73 23.18
CA LYS A 71 -11.19 18.15 23.55
C LYS A 71 -10.27 18.63 24.68
N TYR A 72 -9.75 17.71 25.49
CA TYR A 72 -8.88 17.99 26.64
C TYR A 72 -7.41 17.65 26.37
N GLY A 73 -7.04 17.37 25.11
CA GLY A 73 -5.65 17.09 24.71
C GLY A 73 -5.18 15.68 25.03
N THR A 74 -6.09 14.74 25.32
CA THR A 74 -5.74 13.35 25.64
C THR A 74 -5.99 12.42 24.45
N GLN A 75 -4.95 11.72 24.01
CA GLN A 75 -5.05 10.67 23.01
C GLN A 75 -5.47 9.36 23.69
N LYS A 76 -6.72 8.92 23.48
CA LYS A 76 -7.29 7.73 24.14
C LYS A 76 -6.48 6.47 23.90
N VAL A 77 -6.09 6.20 22.65
CA VAL A 77 -5.31 5.00 22.27
C VAL A 77 -3.94 4.98 22.93
N ILE A 78 -3.26 6.12 22.99
CA ILE A 78 -1.94 6.22 23.63
C ILE A 78 -2.05 6.04 25.14
N SER A 79 -3.11 6.57 25.75
CA SER A 79 -3.41 6.33 27.15
C SER A 79 -3.68 4.86 27.45
N PHE A 80 -4.32 4.14 26.51
CA PHE A 80 -4.56 2.70 26.57
C PHE A 80 -3.26 1.90 26.41
N LEU A 81 -2.43 2.20 25.40
CA LEU A 81 -1.11 1.56 25.25
C LEU A 81 -0.23 1.76 26.49
N ARG A 82 -0.25 2.96 27.09
CA ARG A 82 0.42 3.23 28.36
C ARG A 82 -0.10 2.32 29.48
N GLN A 83 -1.41 2.10 29.55
CA GLN A 83 -2.00 1.18 30.51
C GLN A 83 -1.52 -0.26 30.29
N LEU A 84 -1.39 -0.71 29.03
CA LEU A 84 -0.87 -2.03 28.72
C LEU A 84 0.59 -2.19 29.14
N VAL A 85 1.45 -1.22 28.78
CA VAL A 85 2.88 -1.26 29.07
C VAL A 85 3.16 -1.14 30.58
N LYS A 86 2.56 -0.16 31.26
CA LYS A 86 2.78 0.05 32.70
C LYS A 86 2.01 -0.95 33.57
N GLY A 87 0.76 -1.21 33.20
CA GLY A 87 -0.18 -1.99 34.00
C GLY A 87 -0.15 -3.49 33.74
N GLY A 88 0.56 -3.93 32.70
CA GLY A 88 0.65 -5.34 32.29
C GLY A 88 -0.71 -5.95 31.94
N GLY A 89 -1.67 -5.14 31.48
CA GLY A 89 -3.06 -5.54 31.37
C GLY A 89 -4.03 -4.39 31.16
N PHE A 90 -5.28 -4.73 30.86
CA PHE A 90 -6.39 -3.79 30.70
C PHE A 90 -7.65 -4.26 31.41
N TRP A 91 -8.66 -3.39 31.46
CA TRP A 91 -9.99 -3.72 31.97
C TRP A 91 -10.92 -3.99 30.79
N ARG A 92 -11.55 -5.17 30.75
CA ARG A 92 -12.57 -5.47 29.74
C ARG A 92 -13.83 -4.66 30.04
N PRO A 93 -14.32 -3.82 29.10
CA PRO A 93 -15.52 -3.02 29.34
C PRO A 93 -16.77 -3.85 29.66
N SER A 94 -16.94 -5.00 29.00
CA SER A 94 -18.12 -5.86 29.11
C SER A 94 -18.33 -6.41 30.52
N ASP A 95 -17.29 -7.04 31.07
CA ASP A 95 -17.38 -7.78 32.34
C ASP A 95 -16.76 -7.01 33.51
N LYS A 96 -16.11 -5.88 33.25
CA LYS A 96 -15.35 -5.09 34.23
C LYS A 96 -14.25 -5.89 34.93
N VAL A 97 -13.73 -6.93 34.28
CA VAL A 97 -12.65 -7.78 34.79
C VAL A 97 -11.29 -7.30 34.26
N ARG A 98 -10.27 -7.35 35.11
CA ARG A 98 -8.89 -7.07 34.71
C ARG A 98 -8.28 -8.28 34.00
N ILE A 99 -7.83 -8.06 32.78
CA ILE A 99 -7.09 -9.03 31.97
C ILE A 99 -5.61 -8.69 32.09
N LYS A 100 -4.79 -9.70 32.35
CA LYS A 100 -3.32 -9.58 32.36
C LYS A 100 -2.75 -10.01 31.00
N LEU A 101 -1.79 -9.26 30.49
CA LEU A 101 -1.07 -9.62 29.27
C LEU A 101 0.11 -10.54 29.62
N GLU A 102 0.28 -11.61 28.85
CA GLU A 102 1.41 -12.53 28.98
C GLU A 102 2.14 -12.64 27.64
N ARG A 103 3.46 -12.39 27.65
CA ARG A 103 4.34 -12.44 26.45
C ARG A 103 4.00 -11.41 25.37
N PHE A 104 3.72 -10.17 25.78
CA PHE A 104 3.50 -9.03 24.88
C PHE A 104 4.68 -8.07 24.88
N GLN A 105 5.00 -7.52 23.72
CA GLN A 105 5.85 -6.35 23.55
C GLN A 105 5.18 -5.35 22.61
N PHE A 106 5.52 -4.07 22.78
CA PHE A 106 4.98 -2.98 21.98
C PHE A 106 6.13 -2.22 21.34
N VAL A 107 6.03 -1.96 20.04
CA VAL A 107 6.97 -1.13 19.29
C VAL A 107 6.18 -0.13 18.47
N GLY A 108 6.54 1.15 18.58
CA GLY A 108 5.91 2.22 17.81
C GLY A 108 6.85 2.78 16.75
N ALA A 109 6.31 3.11 15.59
CA ALA A 109 6.95 3.99 14.62
C ALA A 109 6.15 5.30 14.52
N CYS A 110 6.85 6.42 14.54
CA CYS A 110 6.26 7.76 14.47
C CYS A 110 7.14 8.67 13.64
N ASN A 111 6.52 9.65 12.99
CA ASN A 111 7.23 10.77 12.40
C ASN A 111 7.50 11.85 13.46
N PRO A 112 8.49 12.71 13.26
CA PRO A 112 8.76 13.83 14.16
C PRO A 112 7.50 14.69 14.38
N PRO A 113 7.20 15.11 15.63
CA PRO A 113 6.03 15.95 15.91
C PRO A 113 6.18 17.39 15.39
N THR A 114 7.33 17.72 14.79
CA THR A 114 7.57 18.98 14.07
C THR A 114 6.83 19.02 12.73
N ASP A 115 6.50 17.87 12.17
CA ASP A 115 5.89 17.77 10.86
C ASP A 115 4.39 18.04 10.93
N PRO A 116 3.78 18.69 9.92
CA PRO A 116 2.35 18.97 9.90
C PRO A 116 1.51 17.70 10.02
N GLY A 117 0.47 17.74 10.86
CA GLY A 117 -0.47 16.64 11.05
C GLY A 117 -0.11 15.64 12.17
N TRP A 118 1.10 15.72 12.74
CA TRP A 118 1.55 14.81 13.80
C TRP A 118 1.34 15.38 15.20
N VAL A 119 0.93 14.52 16.14
CA VAL A 119 0.62 14.92 17.52
C VAL A 119 1.78 14.56 18.45
N THR A 120 2.08 15.41 19.43
CA THR A 120 3.12 15.09 20.42
C THR A 120 2.64 14.00 21.38
N LEU A 121 3.40 12.90 21.51
CA LEU A 121 3.10 11.83 22.45
C LEU A 121 3.28 12.30 23.91
N SER A 122 2.41 11.81 24.79
CA SER A 122 2.48 12.14 26.21
C SER A 122 3.81 11.70 26.84
N PRO A 123 4.50 12.56 27.61
CA PRO A 123 5.70 12.17 28.37
C PRO A 123 5.46 11.00 29.31
N ARG A 124 4.22 10.82 29.79
CA ARG A 124 3.83 9.69 30.65
C ARG A 124 3.87 8.34 29.94
N PHE A 125 3.69 8.34 28.62
CA PHE A 125 3.85 7.14 27.79
C PHE A 125 5.33 6.94 27.43
N LEU A 126 6.00 8.00 26.98
CA LEU A 126 7.42 7.97 26.60
C LEU A 126 8.34 7.56 27.76
N LEU A 127 7.96 7.80 29.01
CA LEU A 127 8.70 7.32 30.19
C LEU A 127 8.94 5.79 30.17
N HIS A 128 8.07 5.03 29.50
CA HIS A 128 8.14 3.57 29.44
C HIS A 128 8.71 3.04 28.11
N ALA A 129 9.08 3.91 27.18
CA ALA A 129 9.50 3.53 25.83
C ALA A 129 10.82 4.23 25.44
N PRO A 130 11.90 3.49 25.19
CA PRO A 130 13.10 4.05 24.57
C PRO A 130 12.77 4.59 23.17
N LEU A 131 13.28 5.78 22.86
CA LEU A 131 13.12 6.41 21.54
C LEU A 131 14.43 6.30 20.77
N VAL A 132 14.35 5.81 19.52
CA VAL A 132 15.49 5.73 18.60
C VAL A 132 15.13 6.53 17.35
N MET A 133 15.92 7.55 17.05
CA MET A 133 15.78 8.33 15.82
C MET A 133 16.49 7.59 14.68
N VAL A 134 15.80 7.42 13.56
CA VAL A 134 16.36 6.87 12.32
C VAL A 134 16.15 7.92 11.23
N ASP A 135 17.23 8.57 10.84
CA ASP A 135 17.21 9.58 9.77
C ASP A 135 17.36 8.94 8.38
N TYR A 136 17.14 9.73 7.34
CA TYR A 136 17.42 9.34 5.97
C TYR A 136 18.87 8.91 5.81
N SER A 137 19.09 7.91 4.95
CA SER A 137 20.45 7.48 4.62
C SER A 137 21.17 8.58 3.85
N GLY A 138 22.43 8.86 4.22
CA GLY A 138 23.25 9.83 3.48
C GLY A 138 23.49 9.41 2.03
N GLU A 139 23.85 10.36 1.18
CA GLU A 139 24.02 10.17 -0.27
C GLU A 139 24.92 8.97 -0.62
N ALA A 140 26.08 8.83 0.05
CA ALA A 140 26.99 7.72 -0.18
C ALA A 140 26.35 6.35 0.12
N SER A 141 25.57 6.27 1.21
CA SER A 141 24.84 5.06 1.60
C SER A 141 23.72 4.76 0.61
N LEU A 142 22.95 5.77 0.17
CA LEU A 142 21.92 5.61 -0.84
C LEU A 142 22.52 5.08 -2.15
N LYS A 143 23.62 5.68 -2.62
CA LYS A 143 24.34 5.19 -3.81
C LYS A 143 24.74 3.73 -3.67
N GLN A 144 25.25 3.30 -2.51
CA GLN A 144 25.61 1.90 -2.27
C GLN A 144 24.40 0.96 -2.24
N ILE A 145 23.32 1.36 -1.57
CA ILE A 145 22.07 0.59 -1.46
C ILE A 145 21.47 0.39 -2.85
N TYR A 146 21.20 1.47 -3.58
CA TYR A 146 20.60 1.43 -4.90
C TYR A 146 21.51 0.77 -5.95
N ARG A 147 22.85 0.92 -5.84
CA ARG A 147 23.78 0.17 -6.68
C ARG A 147 23.62 -1.34 -6.53
N THR A 148 23.38 -1.83 -5.31
CA THR A 148 23.17 -3.26 -5.06
C THR A 148 21.86 -3.75 -5.69
N PHE A 149 20.79 -2.95 -5.59
CA PHE A 149 19.52 -3.22 -6.26
C PHE A 149 19.69 -3.25 -7.79
N ASN A 150 20.31 -2.22 -8.38
CA ASN A 150 20.55 -2.13 -9.83
C ASN A 150 21.37 -3.31 -10.33
N ARG A 151 22.43 -3.70 -9.61
CA ARG A 151 23.23 -4.88 -9.96
C ARG A 151 22.41 -6.17 -9.92
N ALA A 152 21.50 -6.33 -8.97
CA ALA A 152 20.63 -7.50 -8.90
C ALA A 152 19.64 -7.55 -10.07
N VAL A 153 19.02 -6.42 -10.41
CA VAL A 153 18.12 -6.31 -11.57
C VAL A 153 18.84 -6.63 -12.87
N LEU A 154 20.05 -6.09 -13.06
CA LEU A 154 20.84 -6.28 -14.28
C LEU A 154 21.47 -7.67 -14.41
N LYS A 155 21.44 -8.53 -13.37
CA LYS A 155 21.86 -9.94 -13.50
C LYS A 155 20.95 -10.74 -14.41
N VAL A 156 19.72 -10.29 -14.65
CA VAL A 156 18.81 -10.85 -15.65
C VAL A 156 19.34 -10.60 -17.08
N LEU A 157 20.33 -9.70 -17.24
CA LEU A 157 21.01 -9.33 -18.49
C LEU A 157 22.51 -9.71 -18.44
N PRO A 158 22.88 -10.98 -18.71
CA PRO A 158 24.25 -11.48 -18.48
C PRO A 158 25.33 -10.80 -19.33
N SER A 159 24.98 -10.08 -20.40
CA SER A 159 25.95 -9.45 -21.31
C SER A 159 26.54 -8.13 -20.82
N ARG A 160 26.05 -7.48 -19.74
CA ARG A 160 26.50 -6.13 -19.34
C ARG A 160 26.64 -5.87 -17.83
N CYS A 161 27.38 -6.74 -17.13
CA CYS A 161 27.77 -6.56 -15.73
C CYS A 161 28.63 -5.28 -15.44
N GLY A 162 29.08 -4.55 -16.48
CA GLY A 162 29.92 -3.35 -16.36
C GLY A 162 29.17 -2.01 -16.23
N HIS A 163 27.86 -1.95 -16.50
CA HIS A 163 27.07 -0.70 -16.49
C HIS A 163 26.03 -0.65 -15.37
N ALA A 164 26.29 -1.32 -14.24
CA ALA A 164 25.33 -1.48 -13.15
C ALA A 164 25.04 -0.22 -12.32
N GLU A 165 25.50 0.95 -12.76
CA GLU A 165 25.45 2.19 -11.98
C GLU A 165 24.15 2.99 -12.10
N PRO A 166 23.33 2.98 -13.18
CA PRO A 166 22.22 3.94 -13.24
C PRO A 166 20.79 3.43 -13.52
N LEU A 167 20.39 2.16 -13.31
CA LEU A 167 19.10 1.68 -13.87
C LEU A 167 18.33 0.73 -12.94
N THR A 168 17.06 1.07 -12.65
CA THR A 168 16.09 0.20 -11.94
C THR A 168 14.73 0.22 -12.64
N LEU A 169 14.15 -0.99 -12.74
CA LEU A 169 12.73 -1.35 -12.91
C LEU A 169 12.02 -0.90 -14.20
N ALA A 170 12.44 -1.46 -15.34
CA ALA A 170 11.47 -2.09 -16.24
C ALA A 170 12.07 -3.36 -16.88
N MET A 171 11.36 -4.48 -16.65
CA MET A 171 11.15 -5.59 -17.59
C MET A 171 12.27 -6.59 -17.98
N PRO A 172 11.84 -7.80 -18.42
CA PRO A 172 12.73 -8.87 -18.89
C PRO A 172 13.12 -8.62 -20.35
N LEU A 173 14.42 -8.55 -20.62
CA LEU A 173 14.93 -8.13 -21.90
C LEU A 173 16.15 -8.93 -22.31
N GLU A 174 15.97 -10.07 -22.95
CA GLU A 174 17.12 -10.79 -23.52
C GLU A 174 17.88 -9.96 -24.60
N THR A 175 17.39 -8.77 -24.98
CA THR A 175 17.93 -7.93 -26.07
C THR A 175 17.87 -6.39 -25.90
N LEU A 176 17.80 -5.78 -24.70
CA LEU A 176 17.78 -4.29 -24.63
C LEU A 176 19.17 -3.64 -24.81
N SER A 177 19.27 -2.64 -25.68
CA SER A 177 20.45 -1.77 -25.81
C SER A 177 20.52 -0.73 -24.68
N LEU A 178 21.69 -0.11 -24.48
CA LEU A 178 21.85 1.02 -23.52
C LEU A 178 20.94 2.19 -23.88
N GLU A 179 20.71 2.40 -25.18
CA GLU A 179 19.83 3.43 -25.73
C GLU A 179 18.36 3.17 -25.42
N GLY A 180 17.93 1.91 -25.28
CA GLY A 180 16.56 1.59 -24.85
C GLY A 180 16.33 1.73 -23.35
N LEU A 181 17.40 1.71 -22.54
CA LEU A 181 17.29 1.67 -21.08
C LEU A 181 17.17 3.07 -20.44
N VAL A 182 17.75 4.10 -21.08
CA VAL A 182 17.61 5.49 -20.65
C VAL A 182 16.19 6.04 -20.81
N PRO A 183 15.48 5.85 -21.93
CA PRO A 183 14.08 6.26 -22.06
C PRO A 183 13.19 5.61 -20.99
N VAL A 184 13.44 4.34 -20.66
CA VAL A 184 12.77 3.64 -19.56
C VAL A 184 13.02 4.36 -18.24
N TRP A 185 14.28 4.58 -17.87
CA TRP A 185 14.63 5.27 -16.63
C TRP A 185 14.04 6.69 -16.56
N ALA A 186 14.08 7.43 -17.66
CA ALA A 186 13.50 8.77 -17.74
C ALA A 186 11.98 8.73 -17.61
N HIS A 187 11.32 7.76 -18.24
CA HIS A 187 9.88 7.53 -18.06
C HIS A 187 9.53 7.26 -16.60
N GLU A 188 10.23 6.32 -15.96
CA GLU A 188 10.07 5.98 -14.54
C GLU A 188 10.28 7.20 -13.63
N ALA A 189 11.30 8.01 -13.89
CA ALA A 189 11.57 9.23 -13.15
C ALA A 189 10.44 10.26 -13.32
N LEU A 190 9.92 10.46 -14.53
CA LEU A 190 8.78 11.34 -14.76
C LEU A 190 7.53 10.83 -14.04
N ARG A 191 7.25 9.53 -14.06
CA ARG A 191 6.09 8.95 -13.36
C ARG A 191 6.21 9.07 -11.83
N LEU A 192 7.41 8.91 -11.27
CA LEU A 192 7.63 8.93 -9.82
C LEU A 192 7.74 10.35 -9.25
N PHE A 193 8.31 11.30 -10.00
CA PHE A 193 8.59 12.64 -9.49
C PHE A 193 7.68 13.69 -10.10
N SER A 194 7.47 13.69 -11.42
CA SER A 194 6.70 14.74 -12.10
C SER A 194 5.19 14.61 -11.89
N ASP A 195 4.64 13.39 -11.74
CA ASP A 195 3.19 13.19 -11.60
C ASP A 195 2.61 13.74 -10.28
N HIS A 196 3.45 13.97 -9.26
CA HIS A 196 3.05 14.61 -8.01
C HIS A 196 3.07 16.14 -8.07
N LEU A 197 3.62 16.73 -9.14
CA LEU A 197 3.77 18.17 -9.28
C LEU A 197 2.52 18.77 -9.91
N VAL A 198 2.11 19.93 -9.37
CA VAL A 198 0.88 20.60 -9.80
C VAL A 198 1.19 21.63 -10.86
N SER A 199 2.20 22.47 -10.64
CA SER A 199 2.50 23.59 -11.53
C SER A 199 3.30 23.15 -12.76
N GLU A 200 3.06 23.84 -13.89
CA GLU A 200 3.79 23.57 -15.13
C GLU A 200 5.28 23.95 -15.02
N GLU A 201 5.60 24.96 -14.21
CA GLU A 201 6.99 25.37 -13.94
C GLU A 201 7.76 24.26 -13.22
N GLU A 202 7.15 23.62 -12.22
CA GLU A 202 7.77 22.50 -11.50
C GLU A 202 7.93 21.27 -12.39
N LYS A 203 6.95 21.00 -13.26
CA LYS A 203 7.03 19.89 -14.24
C LYS A 203 8.17 20.12 -15.22
N GLN A 204 8.30 21.34 -15.76
CA GLN A 204 9.41 21.70 -16.62
C GLN A 204 10.75 21.58 -15.90
N TRP A 205 10.83 22.03 -14.64
CA TRP A 205 12.03 21.88 -13.82
C TRP A 205 12.44 20.42 -13.65
N THR A 206 11.49 19.50 -13.42
CA THR A 206 11.81 18.06 -13.36
C THR A 206 12.29 17.51 -14.69
N ASP A 207 11.73 17.98 -15.79
CA ASP A 207 12.13 17.57 -17.14
C ASP A 207 13.60 17.94 -17.41
N GLU A 208 13.97 19.19 -17.12
CA GLU A 208 15.33 19.71 -17.24
C GLU A 208 16.30 19.01 -16.27
N MET A 209 15.84 18.65 -15.06
CA MET A 209 16.64 17.90 -14.09
C MET A 209 16.95 16.48 -14.57
N ILE A 210 15.98 15.82 -15.22
CA ILE A 210 16.18 14.49 -15.80
C ILE A 210 17.18 14.55 -16.96
N ASP A 211 17.05 15.52 -17.85
CA ASP A 211 17.93 15.67 -19.01
C ASP A 211 19.38 16.02 -18.60
N SER A 212 19.54 16.89 -17.59
CA SER A 212 20.86 17.21 -17.03
C SER A 212 21.48 16.03 -16.28
N THR A 213 20.68 15.26 -15.54
CA THR A 213 21.13 14.02 -14.88
C THR A 213 21.54 12.98 -15.91
N ALA A 214 20.78 12.82 -16.99
CA ALA A 214 21.11 11.91 -18.07
C ALA A 214 22.46 12.27 -18.69
N SER A 215 22.70 13.57 -18.93
CA SER A 215 23.95 14.09 -19.48
C SER A 215 25.17 13.80 -18.60
N ASN A 216 25.00 13.89 -17.28
CA ASN A 216 26.09 13.73 -16.32
C ASN A 216 26.49 12.26 -16.09
N TYR A 217 25.56 11.32 -16.26
CA TYR A 217 25.81 9.91 -15.96
C TYR A 217 25.89 9.02 -17.22
N PHE A 218 25.33 9.45 -18.35
CA PHE A 218 25.29 8.68 -19.59
C PHE A 218 25.98 9.42 -20.75
N HIS A 219 27.30 9.34 -20.80
CA HIS A 219 28.11 10.09 -21.78
C HIS A 219 28.07 9.57 -23.23
N ASN A 220 27.68 8.30 -23.45
CA ASN A 220 27.76 7.63 -24.77
C ASN A 220 26.40 7.41 -25.43
N ILE A 221 25.39 8.24 -25.14
CA ILE A 221 24.02 8.04 -25.63
C ILE A 221 23.58 9.23 -26.47
N ASN A 222 22.88 8.95 -27.57
CA ASN A 222 22.21 9.96 -28.36
C ASN A 222 20.99 10.51 -27.58
N GLN A 223 21.19 11.61 -26.85
CA GLN A 223 20.13 12.21 -26.03
C GLN A 223 18.91 12.66 -26.84
N GLN A 224 19.14 13.13 -28.07
CA GLN A 224 18.05 13.62 -28.91
C GLN A 224 17.08 12.52 -29.30
N GLU A 225 17.54 11.27 -29.35
CA GLU A 225 16.76 10.07 -29.69
C GLU A 225 16.24 9.37 -28.42
N ALA A 226 17.06 9.28 -27.37
CA ALA A 226 16.69 8.59 -26.14
C ALA A 226 15.71 9.38 -25.26
N LEU A 227 15.71 10.72 -25.35
CA LEU A 227 14.92 11.60 -24.49
C LEU A 227 13.90 12.43 -25.30
N THR A 228 13.60 12.04 -26.55
CA THR A 228 12.56 12.73 -27.32
C THR A 228 11.22 12.64 -26.59
N ARG A 229 10.61 13.79 -26.30
CA ARG A 229 9.26 13.85 -25.72
C ARG A 229 8.22 13.69 -26.85
N PRO A 230 7.09 12.99 -26.62
CA PRO A 230 6.67 12.37 -25.37
C PRO A 230 7.29 10.98 -25.15
N ILE A 231 7.70 10.70 -23.91
CA ILE A 231 8.20 9.37 -23.53
C ILE A 231 7.02 8.51 -23.05
N LEU A 232 6.43 7.74 -23.97
CA LEU A 232 5.28 6.88 -23.70
C LEU A 232 5.69 5.40 -23.70
N PHE A 233 5.16 4.66 -22.73
CA PHE A 233 5.35 3.21 -22.63
C PHE A 233 4.00 2.52 -22.40
N SER A 234 3.77 1.41 -23.11
CA SER A 234 2.54 0.64 -23.01
C SER A 234 2.74 -0.83 -23.41
N ASN A 235 1.86 -1.70 -22.90
CA ASN A 235 1.72 -3.11 -23.27
C ASN A 235 0.43 -3.40 -24.05
N TRP A 236 -0.18 -2.36 -24.62
CA TRP A 236 -1.47 -2.49 -25.31
C TRP A 236 -1.32 -2.87 -26.78
N THR A 237 -0.33 -2.29 -27.46
CA THR A 237 -0.01 -2.59 -28.86
C THR A 237 0.87 -3.83 -29.00
N SER A 238 1.50 -4.27 -27.90
CA SER A 238 2.46 -5.36 -27.91
C SER A 238 2.33 -6.22 -26.65
N LYS A 239 2.73 -7.51 -26.73
CA LYS A 239 2.76 -8.42 -25.57
C LYS A 239 3.67 -7.92 -24.43
N TYR A 240 4.62 -7.04 -24.77
CA TYR A 240 5.65 -6.51 -23.88
C TYR A 240 5.41 -5.02 -23.63
N TYR A 241 5.77 -4.53 -22.44
CA TYR A 241 5.67 -3.09 -22.13
C TYR A 241 6.87 -2.35 -22.75
N ILE A 242 6.62 -1.69 -23.88
CA ILE A 242 7.65 -1.09 -24.74
C ILE A 242 7.32 0.39 -25.01
N SER A 243 8.29 1.12 -25.55
CA SER A 243 8.04 2.47 -26.03
C SER A 243 7.09 2.43 -27.22
N VAL A 244 6.13 3.36 -27.23
CA VAL A 244 5.06 3.40 -28.24
C VAL A 244 4.90 4.82 -28.76
N ASP A 245 4.63 4.93 -30.06
CA ASP A 245 4.34 6.21 -30.69
C ASP A 245 2.94 6.70 -30.30
N ARG A 246 2.81 8.02 -30.16
CA ARG A 246 1.55 8.66 -29.77
C ARG A 246 0.43 8.34 -30.76
N GLU A 247 0.72 8.33 -32.05
CA GLU A 247 -0.27 8.11 -33.11
C GLU A 247 -0.82 6.68 -33.06
N GLU A 248 0.07 5.68 -32.97
CA GLU A 248 -0.30 4.27 -32.85
C GLU A 248 -1.16 4.03 -31.59
N LEU A 249 -0.74 4.59 -30.45
CA LEU A 249 -1.49 4.49 -29.20
C LEU A 249 -2.86 5.16 -29.30
N GLN A 250 -2.95 6.31 -29.99
CA GLN A 250 -4.20 7.03 -30.17
C GLN A 250 -5.18 6.24 -31.05
N GLU A 251 -4.71 5.65 -32.15
CA GLU A 251 -5.52 4.80 -33.01
C GLU A 251 -6.02 3.56 -32.27
N TYR A 252 -5.12 2.86 -31.56
CA TYR A 252 -5.48 1.72 -30.75
C TYR A 252 -6.53 2.08 -29.68
N SER A 253 -6.30 3.17 -28.95
CA SER A 253 -7.21 3.63 -27.89
C SER A 253 -8.58 4.01 -28.46
N LYS A 254 -8.64 4.68 -29.63
CA LYS A 254 -9.91 4.99 -30.30
C LYS A 254 -10.68 3.74 -30.68
N ALA A 255 -10.00 2.73 -31.25
CA ALA A 255 -10.64 1.47 -31.63
C ALA A 255 -11.22 0.73 -30.41
N ARG A 256 -10.47 0.68 -29.30
CA ARG A 256 -10.93 0.04 -28.06
C ARG A 256 -12.05 0.82 -27.37
N LEU A 257 -12.01 2.16 -27.43
CA LEU A 257 -13.05 3.02 -26.89
C LEU A 257 -14.40 2.78 -27.58
N TRP A 258 -14.39 2.53 -28.89
CA TRP A 258 -15.60 2.17 -29.64
C TRP A 258 -16.23 0.87 -29.13
N VAL A 259 -15.42 -0.17 -28.90
CA VAL A 259 -15.90 -1.44 -28.32
C VAL A 259 -16.44 -1.22 -26.91
N PHE A 260 -15.75 -0.41 -26.10
CA PHE A 260 -16.19 -0.07 -24.76
C PHE A 260 -17.56 0.65 -24.72
N TYR A 261 -17.87 1.47 -25.73
CA TYR A 261 -19.19 2.09 -25.84
C TYR A 261 -20.30 1.09 -26.10
N GLU A 262 -20.03 0.06 -26.91
CA GLU A 262 -21.01 -0.97 -27.22
C GLU A 262 -21.28 -1.88 -26.01
N GLU A 263 -20.25 -2.15 -25.19
CA GLU A 263 -20.35 -3.11 -24.08
C GLU A 263 -20.80 -2.48 -22.75
N GLU A 264 -20.27 -1.31 -22.36
CA GLU A 264 -20.33 -0.84 -20.96
C GLU A 264 -20.95 0.56 -20.77
N LEU A 265 -20.76 1.50 -21.69
CA LEU A 265 -21.13 2.90 -21.46
C LEU A 265 -21.61 3.65 -22.71
N ASP A 266 -22.82 4.21 -22.67
CA ASP A 266 -23.37 5.10 -23.71
C ASP A 266 -22.97 6.59 -23.50
N VAL A 267 -21.72 6.85 -23.08
CA VAL A 267 -21.21 8.22 -22.88
C VAL A 267 -20.03 8.48 -23.81
N PRO A 268 -20.14 9.40 -24.78
CA PRO A 268 -19.05 9.68 -25.72
C PRO A 268 -17.92 10.45 -25.02
N LEU A 269 -16.82 9.75 -24.75
CA LEU A 269 -15.53 10.31 -24.35
C LEU A 269 -14.75 10.81 -25.58
N VAL A 270 -14.15 12.00 -25.45
CA VAL A 270 -13.25 12.55 -26.46
C VAL A 270 -11.81 12.33 -26.01
N LEU A 271 -11.05 11.55 -26.77
CA LEU A 271 -9.62 11.33 -26.53
C LEU A 271 -8.80 12.54 -27.04
N PHE A 272 -8.30 13.36 -26.13
CA PHE A 272 -7.29 14.39 -26.40
C PHE A 272 -5.92 13.98 -25.84
N LYS A 273 -4.88 14.74 -26.20
CA LYS A 273 -3.46 14.38 -25.95
C LYS A 273 -3.18 14.06 -24.48
N ASP A 274 -3.70 14.85 -23.56
CA ASP A 274 -3.45 14.67 -22.12
C ASP A 274 -4.21 13.48 -21.55
N VAL A 275 -5.34 13.09 -22.16
CA VAL A 275 -6.12 11.90 -21.74
C VAL A 275 -5.33 10.64 -21.98
N LEU A 276 -4.60 10.52 -23.10
CA LEU A 276 -3.77 9.34 -23.37
C LEU A 276 -2.66 9.19 -22.33
N ASP A 277 -2.00 10.29 -21.98
CA ASP A 277 -0.95 10.29 -20.96
C ASP A 277 -1.54 9.92 -19.59
N HIS A 278 -2.72 10.45 -19.25
CA HIS A 278 -3.43 10.07 -18.02
C HIS A 278 -3.84 8.59 -18.02
N VAL A 279 -4.39 8.10 -19.12
CA VAL A 279 -4.82 6.71 -19.26
C VAL A 279 -3.64 5.75 -19.07
N LEU A 280 -2.45 6.07 -19.60
CA LEU A 280 -1.24 5.28 -19.34
C LEU A 280 -0.77 5.36 -17.87
N ARG A 281 -0.86 6.53 -17.24
CA ARG A 281 -0.60 6.68 -15.79
C ARG A 281 -1.53 5.78 -14.98
N ILE A 282 -2.81 5.78 -15.32
CA ILE A 282 -3.83 4.95 -14.67
C ILE A 282 -3.58 3.47 -14.95
N ASN A 283 -3.21 3.07 -16.16
CA ASN A 283 -2.87 1.68 -16.49
C ASN A 283 -1.72 1.13 -15.64
N ARG A 284 -0.81 2.00 -15.19
CA ARG A 284 0.34 1.64 -14.38
C ARG A 284 0.04 1.60 -12.88
N VAL A 285 -0.74 2.56 -12.37
CA VAL A 285 -0.93 2.76 -10.92
C VAL A 285 -2.37 2.42 -10.45
N PHE A 286 -3.27 2.11 -11.38
CA PHE A 286 -4.71 1.90 -11.13
C PHE A 286 -5.32 2.98 -10.23
N GLN A 287 -5.10 4.27 -10.54
CA GLN A 287 -5.69 5.39 -9.78
C GLN A 287 -6.76 6.20 -10.55
N GLN A 288 -7.68 6.75 -9.77
CA GLN A 288 -9.00 7.34 -10.03
C GLN A 288 -9.27 8.12 -11.33
N THR A 289 -10.46 7.88 -11.92
CA THR A 289 -11.46 8.82 -12.52
C THR A 289 -12.37 8.05 -13.50
N ALA A 290 -13.33 8.66 -14.20
CA ALA A 290 -14.14 7.97 -15.24
C ALA A 290 -13.29 7.22 -16.31
N LEU A 291 -12.06 7.66 -16.55
CA LEU A 291 -11.06 6.98 -17.38
C LEU A 291 -10.56 5.65 -16.76
N SER A 292 -10.63 5.51 -15.44
CA SER A 292 -10.28 4.27 -14.76
C SER A 292 -11.25 3.14 -15.12
N ARG A 293 -12.52 3.40 -15.42
CA ARG A 293 -13.44 2.36 -15.92
C ARG A 293 -12.99 1.77 -17.26
N PHE A 294 -12.56 2.64 -18.19
CA PHE A 294 -12.03 2.20 -19.47
C PHE A 294 -10.74 1.40 -19.30
N VAL A 295 -9.83 1.84 -18.43
CA VAL A 295 -8.58 1.12 -18.14
C VAL A 295 -8.84 -0.22 -17.42
N VAL A 296 -9.82 -0.26 -16.52
CA VAL A 296 -10.26 -1.48 -15.82
C VAL A 296 -10.80 -2.50 -16.80
N TRP A 297 -11.69 -2.09 -17.71
CA TRP A 297 -12.18 -2.94 -18.79
C TRP A 297 -11.06 -3.40 -19.73
N MET A 298 -10.12 -2.51 -20.08
CA MET A 298 -8.97 -2.85 -20.92
C MET A 298 -8.04 -3.90 -20.32
N ASN A 299 -8.00 -4.02 -18.99
CA ASN A 299 -7.15 -4.98 -18.26
C ASN A 299 -7.93 -6.21 -17.74
N ASP A 300 -9.17 -6.41 -18.21
CA ASP A 300 -10.06 -7.48 -17.78
C ASP A 300 -10.25 -7.52 -16.25
N LEU A 301 -10.37 -6.34 -15.64
CA LEU A 301 -10.63 -6.17 -14.22
C LEU A 301 -12.13 -5.98 -13.98
N SER A 302 -12.66 -6.63 -12.96
CA SER A 302 -14.03 -6.41 -12.53
C SER A 302 -14.15 -5.07 -11.80
N LEU A 303 -15.12 -4.24 -12.19
CA LEU A 303 -15.37 -2.96 -11.57
C LEU A 303 -16.29 -3.11 -10.36
N PHE A 304 -15.85 -2.67 -9.19
CA PHE A 304 -16.71 -2.54 -8.01
C PHE A 304 -16.77 -1.08 -7.57
N GLN A 305 -17.97 -0.48 -7.63
CA GLN A 305 -18.22 0.88 -7.15
C GLN A 305 -19.29 0.88 -6.08
N ILE A 306 -19.03 1.59 -4.98
CA ILE A 306 -19.98 1.73 -3.88
C ILE A 306 -21.12 2.64 -4.30
N LYS A 307 -22.35 2.18 -4.07
CA LYS A 307 -23.58 2.95 -4.29
C LYS A 307 -24.10 3.47 -2.95
N VAL A 308 -23.58 4.61 -2.53
CA VAL A 308 -23.98 5.24 -1.28
C VAL A 308 -25.36 5.87 -1.43
N HIS A 309 -26.20 5.71 -0.40
CA HIS A 309 -27.52 6.33 -0.29
C HIS A 309 -27.72 6.94 1.10
N ASN A 310 -28.77 7.75 1.30
CA ASN A 310 -28.98 8.50 2.57
C ASN A 310 -29.08 7.64 3.84
N LYS A 311 -29.35 6.34 3.73
CA LYS A 311 -29.42 5.40 4.86
C LYS A 311 -28.20 4.46 4.92
N TYR A 312 -27.12 4.77 4.21
CA TYR A 312 -25.97 3.91 4.09
C TYR A 312 -25.16 3.98 5.38
N THR A 313 -24.96 2.83 6.00
CA THR A 313 -24.33 2.70 7.30
C THR A 313 -22.89 2.17 7.17
N ALA A 314 -22.16 2.17 8.29
CA ALA A 314 -20.84 1.55 8.34
C ALA A 314 -20.91 0.03 8.13
N ASP A 315 -22.01 -0.61 8.54
CA ASP A 315 -22.21 -2.06 8.36
C ASP A 315 -22.41 -2.39 6.88
N ASP A 316 -23.17 -1.58 6.12
CA ASP A 316 -23.31 -1.74 4.67
C ASP A 316 -21.97 -1.56 3.93
N PHE A 317 -21.03 -0.80 4.51
CA PHE A 317 -19.67 -0.65 4.00
C PHE A 317 -18.81 -1.86 4.28
N ASP A 318 -18.92 -2.40 5.50
CA ASP A 318 -18.27 -3.65 5.90
C ASP A 318 -18.73 -4.81 5.01
N ASP A 319 -20.03 -4.95 4.73
CA ASP A 319 -20.56 -5.98 3.84
C ASP A 319 -20.03 -5.86 2.40
N ASN A 320 -19.90 -4.63 1.89
CA ASN A 320 -19.31 -4.38 0.58
C ASN A 320 -17.82 -4.76 0.56
N LEU A 321 -17.05 -4.40 1.59
CA LEU A 321 -15.64 -4.80 1.71
C LEU A 321 -15.50 -6.32 1.85
N CYS A 322 -16.36 -6.98 2.63
CA CYS A 322 -16.42 -8.43 2.74
C CYS A 322 -16.60 -9.08 1.38
N THR A 323 -17.55 -8.58 0.59
CA THR A 323 -17.84 -9.10 -0.75
C THR A 323 -16.63 -8.96 -1.68
N VAL A 324 -16.01 -7.77 -1.73
CA VAL A 324 -14.83 -7.50 -2.56
C VAL A 324 -13.64 -8.40 -2.14
N LEU A 325 -13.40 -8.53 -0.84
CA LEU A 325 -12.32 -9.37 -0.32
C LEU A 325 -12.54 -10.86 -0.57
N GLN A 326 -13.79 -11.34 -0.49
CA GLN A 326 -14.12 -12.73 -0.80
C GLN A 326 -13.99 -13.03 -2.29
N GLN A 327 -14.45 -12.13 -3.17
CA GLN A 327 -14.29 -12.30 -4.62
C GLN A 327 -12.81 -12.28 -5.00
N SER A 328 -12.04 -11.32 -4.47
CA SER A 328 -10.62 -11.21 -4.79
C SER A 328 -9.78 -12.33 -4.17
N GLY A 329 -9.97 -12.61 -2.87
CA GLY A 329 -9.15 -13.55 -2.11
C GLY A 329 -9.54 -15.03 -2.27
N CYS A 330 -10.81 -15.36 -2.54
CA CYS A 330 -11.25 -16.75 -2.66
C CYS A 330 -11.47 -17.20 -4.10
N LYS A 331 -11.83 -16.29 -5.02
CA LYS A 331 -12.12 -16.64 -6.43
C LYS A 331 -11.01 -16.20 -7.40
N ALA A 332 -9.92 -15.63 -6.89
CA ALA A 332 -8.84 -15.05 -7.68
C ALA A 332 -9.31 -14.00 -8.71
N GLU A 333 -10.44 -13.34 -8.43
CA GLU A 333 -10.99 -12.30 -9.30
C GLU A 333 -10.18 -11.01 -9.12
N LYS A 334 -9.74 -10.42 -10.22
CA LYS A 334 -9.02 -9.14 -10.18
C LYS A 334 -10.04 -8.00 -10.19
N ILE A 335 -10.13 -7.28 -9.08
CA ILE A 335 -11.16 -6.25 -8.88
C ILE A 335 -10.50 -4.88 -8.80
N CYS A 336 -11.08 -3.90 -9.50
CA CYS A 336 -10.81 -2.49 -9.27
C CYS A 336 -11.93 -1.89 -8.43
N PHE A 337 -11.58 -1.50 -7.21
CA PHE A 337 -12.48 -0.85 -6.27
C PHE A 337 -12.42 0.67 -6.44
N ILE A 338 -13.51 1.28 -6.91
CA ILE A 338 -13.62 2.73 -7.05
C ILE A 338 -14.45 3.31 -5.90
N MET A 339 -13.84 4.25 -5.19
CA MET A 339 -14.47 5.05 -4.16
C MET A 339 -14.15 6.53 -4.39
N ASP A 340 -15.21 7.33 -4.59
CA ASP A 340 -15.12 8.78 -4.72
C ASP A 340 -15.20 9.44 -3.34
N GLU A 341 -14.68 10.67 -3.22
CA GLU A 341 -14.74 11.44 -1.96
C GLU A 341 -16.19 11.65 -1.48
N SER A 342 -17.14 11.82 -2.40
CA SER A 342 -18.57 11.93 -2.10
C SER A 342 -19.16 10.69 -1.42
N ASN A 343 -18.49 9.54 -1.51
CA ASN A 343 -18.94 8.29 -0.92
C ASN A 343 -18.48 8.15 0.55
N VAL A 344 -17.60 9.02 1.03
CA VAL A 344 -17.07 9.01 2.39
C VAL A 344 -18.03 9.75 3.32
N LEU A 345 -18.91 9.01 4.00
CA LEU A 345 -19.90 9.60 4.92
C LEU A 345 -19.34 9.86 6.33
N ASP A 346 -18.40 9.03 6.79
CA ASP A 346 -17.78 9.14 8.11
C ASP A 346 -16.30 8.73 8.08
N SER A 347 -15.55 9.26 9.03
CA SER A 347 -14.15 8.93 9.32
C SER A 347 -13.87 7.45 9.48
N GLY A 348 -14.84 6.66 9.98
CA GLY A 348 -14.71 5.21 10.11
C GLY A 348 -14.56 4.44 8.79
N PHE A 349 -14.96 5.03 7.66
CA PHE A 349 -14.79 4.41 6.33
C PHE A 349 -13.33 4.53 5.88
N LEU A 350 -12.76 5.73 6.06
CA LEU A 350 -11.34 6.00 5.75
C LEU A 350 -10.41 5.15 6.62
N GLU A 351 -10.75 4.92 7.89
CA GLU A 351 -9.94 4.06 8.75
C GLU A 351 -9.86 2.62 8.23
N ARG A 352 -10.99 2.05 7.79
CA ARG A 352 -11.02 0.71 7.19
C ARG A 352 -10.23 0.65 5.89
N MET A 353 -10.38 1.65 5.02
CA MET A 353 -9.61 1.76 3.78
C MET A 353 -8.11 1.90 4.02
N ASN A 354 -7.70 2.74 4.97
CA ASN A 354 -6.30 2.88 5.35
C ASN A 354 -5.73 1.57 5.88
N THR A 355 -6.52 0.84 6.67
CA THR A 355 -6.11 -0.46 7.19
C THR A 355 -5.98 -1.50 6.07
N LEU A 356 -6.93 -1.52 5.13
CA LEU A 356 -6.89 -2.38 3.95
C LEU A 356 -5.69 -2.07 3.05
N LEU A 357 -5.44 -0.80 2.73
CA LEU A 357 -4.32 -0.40 1.87
C LEU A 357 -2.96 -0.67 2.52
N ALA A 358 -2.86 -0.51 3.84
CA ALA A 358 -1.59 -0.67 4.55
C ALA A 358 -1.28 -2.12 4.95
N ASN A 359 -2.30 -2.93 5.27
CA ASN A 359 -2.11 -4.31 5.75
C ASN A 359 -2.64 -5.38 4.79
N ALA A 360 -3.36 -5.03 3.73
CA ALA A 360 -4.14 -5.95 2.90
C ALA A 360 -5.21 -6.75 3.67
N GLU A 361 -5.63 -6.28 4.85
CA GLU A 361 -6.68 -6.88 5.67
C GLU A 361 -7.37 -5.83 6.54
N VAL A 362 -8.61 -6.08 6.94
CA VAL A 362 -9.38 -5.23 7.87
C VAL A 362 -9.72 -6.03 9.13
N PRO A 363 -9.19 -5.66 10.32
CA PRO A 363 -9.41 -6.42 11.55
C PRO A 363 -10.84 -6.36 12.07
N GLY A 364 -11.37 -7.51 12.46
CA GLY A 364 -12.75 -7.65 12.94
C GLY A 364 -13.80 -7.27 11.88
N LEU A 365 -13.45 -7.43 10.60
CA LEU A 365 -14.39 -7.42 9.48
C LEU A 365 -15.10 -8.78 9.37
N PHE A 366 -14.34 -9.88 9.50
CA PHE A 366 -14.88 -11.23 9.56
C PHE A 366 -14.81 -11.75 10.99
N GLU A 367 -15.97 -12.08 11.59
CA GLU A 367 -16.06 -12.56 12.97
C GLU A 367 -16.94 -13.83 13.07
N GLY A 368 -16.68 -14.66 14.08
CA GLY A 368 -17.51 -15.83 14.39
C GLY A 368 -17.71 -16.80 13.22
N ASN A 369 -18.98 -17.02 12.84
CA ASN A 369 -19.36 -17.95 11.77
C ASN A 369 -18.88 -17.50 10.39
N GLU A 370 -18.79 -16.20 10.14
CA GLU A 370 -18.34 -15.66 8.85
C GLU A 370 -16.85 -15.95 8.64
N LEU A 371 -16.05 -15.85 9.70
CA LEU A 371 -14.64 -16.23 9.66
C LEU A 371 -14.46 -17.72 9.34
N ALA A 372 -15.28 -18.59 9.92
CA ALA A 372 -15.24 -20.04 9.62
C ALA A 372 -15.61 -20.34 8.16
N SER A 373 -16.62 -19.63 7.64
CA SER A 373 -17.01 -19.69 6.23
C SER A 373 -15.88 -19.22 5.31
N LEU A 374 -15.26 -18.08 5.64
CA LEU A 374 -14.13 -17.52 4.90
C LEU A 374 -12.94 -18.50 4.84
N ILE A 375 -12.54 -19.07 5.99
CA ILE A 375 -11.44 -20.05 6.05
C ILE A 375 -11.74 -21.26 5.15
N THR A 376 -12.99 -21.71 5.10
CA THR A 376 -13.39 -22.82 4.25
C THR A 376 -13.26 -22.44 2.77
N ALA A 377 -13.77 -21.27 2.37
CA ALA A 377 -13.65 -20.76 1.01
C ALA A 377 -12.17 -20.54 0.58
N CYS A 378 -11.33 -20.03 1.48
CA CYS A 378 -9.90 -19.86 1.20
C CYS A 378 -9.19 -21.21 1.02
N LYS A 379 -9.57 -22.25 1.79
CA LYS A 379 -9.03 -23.61 1.63
C LYS A 379 -9.41 -24.21 0.28
N GLU A 380 -10.65 -24.00 -0.16
CA GLU A 380 -11.11 -24.43 -1.49
C GLU A 380 -10.35 -23.71 -2.61
N GLY A 381 -10.19 -22.38 -2.52
CA GLY A 381 -9.41 -21.60 -3.48
C GLY A 381 -7.93 -22.04 -3.54
N ALA A 382 -7.30 -22.22 -2.38
CA ALA A 382 -5.91 -22.69 -2.33
C ALA A 382 -5.74 -24.10 -2.92
N GLN A 383 -6.71 -25.00 -2.72
CA GLN A 383 -6.71 -26.32 -3.35
C GLN A 383 -6.83 -26.23 -4.88
N GLN A 384 -7.63 -25.32 -5.41
CA GLN A 384 -7.72 -25.07 -6.86
C GLN A 384 -6.39 -24.59 -7.43
N ASP A 385 -5.65 -23.77 -6.68
CA ASP A 385 -4.31 -23.28 -7.04
C ASP A 385 -3.20 -24.31 -6.79
N GLY A 386 -3.53 -25.50 -6.27
CA GLY A 386 -2.58 -26.57 -5.98
C GLY A 386 -1.72 -26.32 -4.73
N VAL A 387 -2.12 -25.38 -3.86
CA VAL A 387 -1.45 -25.07 -2.60
C VAL A 387 -2.19 -25.74 -1.44
N ILE A 388 -1.49 -26.60 -0.70
CA ILE A 388 -2.05 -27.24 0.50
C ILE A 388 -1.80 -26.31 1.69
N LEU A 389 -2.89 -25.77 2.25
CA LEU A 389 -2.86 -25.00 3.49
C LEU A 389 -3.04 -25.95 4.68
N ASP A 390 -1.98 -26.14 5.48
CA ASP A 390 -2.00 -26.88 6.75
C ASP A 390 -2.74 -26.11 7.88
#